data_AF-A0A450ZVN4-F1
#
_entry.id   AF-A0A450ZVN4-F1
#
_cell.length_a   1.000
_cell.length_b   1.000
_cell.length_c   1.000
_cell.angle_alpha   90.00
_cell.angle_beta   90.00
_cell.angle_gamma   90.00
#
_symmetry.space_group_name_H-M   'P 1'
#
loop_
_entity.id
_entity.type
_entity.pdbx_description
1 polymer ?
#
loop_
_entity_poly.entity_id
_entity_poly.type
_entity_poly.pdbx_seq_one_letter_code
_entity_poly.pdbx_strand_id
1 'polypeptide(L)'
;MLKYQIFVSSTYEDLKPERDQVIKAVLEMGHIPVGMEMFSAGDEQQWDVIKKQIDQSDYYVVLIAHRCGSMDGSISYTEKEYDYESLPIRNDTVGGV
;
A
#
# COMPACT_ATOMS: atom_id res chain seq x y z
N MET A 1 17.58 -18.73 -4.49
CA MET A 1 16.13 -18.59 -4.23
C MET A 1 15.82 -17.10 -4.24
N LEU A 2 14.90 -16.65 -5.10
CA LEU A 2 14.52 -15.23 -5.13
C LEU A 2 13.73 -14.91 -3.85
N LYS A 3 14.07 -13.80 -3.20
CA LYS A 3 13.29 -13.23 -2.11
C LYS A 3 12.58 -12.01 -2.66
N TYR A 4 11.27 -11.95 -2.49
CA TYR A 4 10.48 -10.80 -2.87
C TYR A 4 10.27 -9.89 -1.67
N GLN A 5 10.36 -8.59 -1.90
CA GLN A 5 9.93 -7.58 -0.94
C GLN A 5 8.44 -7.31 -1.15
N ILE A 6 7.66 -7.50 -0.08
CA ILE A 6 6.20 -7.39 -0.12
C ILE A 6 5.77 -6.26 0.82
N PHE A 7 5.25 -5.19 0.26
CA PHE A 7 4.67 -4.10 1.03
C PHE A 7 3.24 -4.45 1.45
N VAL A 8 2.95 -4.35 2.74
CA VAL A 8 1.62 -4.67 3.31
C VAL A 8 1.02 -3.40 3.91
N SER A 9 -0.07 -2.93 3.30
CA SER A 9 -0.87 -1.77 3.73
C SER A 9 -2.25 -2.21 4.23
N SER A 10 -2.93 -1.38 5.04
CA SER A 10 -4.32 -1.62 5.45
C SER A 10 -5.10 -0.32 5.65
N THR A 11 -6.40 -0.37 5.39
CA THR A 11 -7.28 0.82 5.38
C THR A 11 -7.61 1.39 6.76
N TYR A 12 -7.34 0.67 7.84
CA TYR A 12 -7.78 1.05 9.18
C TYR A 12 -6.85 0.50 10.27
N GLU A 13 -6.78 1.17 11.42
CA GLU A 13 -5.91 0.77 12.55
C GLU A 13 -6.35 -0.52 13.24
N ASP A 14 -7.62 -0.90 13.11
CA ASP A 14 -8.21 -2.10 13.69
C ASP A 14 -7.82 -3.38 12.94
N LEU A 15 -7.24 -3.26 11.72
CA LEU A 15 -6.69 -4.35 10.92
C LEU A 15 -5.26 -4.75 11.29
N LYS A 16 -4.73 -4.21 12.40
CA LYS A 16 -3.44 -4.64 12.97
C LYS A 16 -3.30 -6.17 13.09
N PRO A 17 -4.25 -6.92 13.68
CA PRO A 17 -4.09 -8.36 13.84
C PRO A 17 -4.10 -9.12 12.52
N GLU A 18 -4.88 -8.68 11.53
CA GLU A 18 -4.89 -9.26 10.18
C GLU A 18 -3.58 -8.96 9.45
N ARG A 19 -3.06 -7.74 9.58
CA ARG A 19 -1.78 -7.33 9.00
C ARG A 19 -0.62 -8.13 9.59
N ASP A 20 -0.61 -8.35 10.91
CA ASP A 20 0.37 -9.20 11.58
C ASP A 20 0.33 -10.64 11.05
N GLN A 21 -0.86 -11.18 10.77
CA GLN A 21 -0.99 -12.51 10.15
C GLN A 21 -0.42 -12.54 8.73
N VAL A 22 -0.67 -11.50 7.92
CA VAL A 22 -0.10 -11.41 6.57
C VAL A 22 1.42 -11.29 6.62
N ILE A 23 1.97 -10.44 7.48
CA ILE A 23 3.42 -10.30 7.69
C ILE A 23 4.03 -11.64 8.08
N LYS A 24 3.39 -12.37 9.00
CA LYS A 24 3.85 -13.70 9.42
C LYS A 24 3.82 -14.70 8.26
N ALA A 25 2.76 -14.74 7.48
CA ALA A 25 2.66 -15.62 6.32
C ALA A 25 3.76 -15.30 5.28
N VAL A 26 4.04 -14.01 5.03
CA VAL A 26 5.13 -13.58 4.13
C VAL A 26 6.49 -14.07 4.63
N LEU A 27 6.76 -13.99 5.93
CA LEU A 27 7.97 -14.52 6.54
C LEU A 27 8.06 -16.05 6.45
N GLU A 28 6.95 -16.76 6.68
CA GLU A 28 6.86 -18.22 6.55
C GLU A 28 7.12 -18.70 5.11
N MET A 29 6.74 -17.90 4.12
CA MET A 29 7.07 -18.12 2.70
C MET A 29 8.53 -17.78 2.35
N GLY A 30 9.31 -17.22 3.28
CA GLY A 30 10.71 -16.86 3.08
C GLY A 30 10.93 -15.53 2.34
N HIS A 31 9.91 -14.67 2.32
CA HIS A 31 9.93 -13.33 1.71
C HIS A 31 10.15 -12.23 2.76
N ILE A 32 10.33 -10.99 2.30
CA ILE A 32 10.64 -9.83 3.16
C ILE A 32 9.38 -8.95 3.24
N PRO A 33 8.63 -8.96 4.35
CA PRO A 33 7.51 -8.04 4.52
C PRO A 33 7.99 -6.63 4.89
N VAL A 34 7.32 -5.62 4.35
CA VAL A 34 7.48 -4.21 4.71
C VAL A 34 6.12 -3.68 5.12
N GLY A 35 5.99 -3.19 6.35
CA GLY A 35 4.75 -2.65 6.90
C GLY A 35 4.90 -1.18 7.28
N MET A 36 3.79 -0.44 7.23
CA MET A 36 3.77 0.98 7.62
C MET A 36 4.15 1.23 9.09
N GLU A 37 4.01 0.24 9.96
CA GLU A 37 4.28 0.34 11.39
C GLU A 37 5.76 0.26 11.80
N MET A 38 6.64 -0.07 10.84
CA MET A 38 8.09 0.08 11.02
C MET A 38 8.54 1.56 10.97
N PHE A 39 7.63 2.48 10.64
CA PHE A 39 7.92 3.91 10.53
C PHE A 39 7.07 4.67 11.56
N SER A 40 7.74 5.31 12.52
CA SER A 40 7.06 6.10 13.55
C SER A 40 6.29 7.25 12.92
N ALA A 41 4.98 7.32 13.22
CA ALA A 41 4.08 8.39 12.80
C ALA A 41 4.58 9.75 13.33
N GLY A 42 5.14 10.56 12.44
CA GLY A 42 5.66 11.88 12.76
C GLY A 42 5.82 12.70 11.49
N ASP A 43 4.77 13.46 11.19
CA ASP A 43 4.69 14.66 10.34
C ASP A 43 5.26 14.63 8.90
N GLU A 44 4.37 14.96 7.95
CA GLU A 44 4.56 15.46 6.57
C GLU A 44 5.48 14.71 5.58
N GLN A 45 6.41 13.87 6.02
CA GLN A 45 7.32 13.07 5.18
C GLN A 45 6.88 11.61 5.03
N GLN A 46 5.82 11.19 5.71
CA GLN A 46 5.35 9.81 5.75
C GLN A 46 4.92 9.29 4.37
N TRP A 47 4.28 10.14 3.55
CA TRP A 47 3.86 9.79 2.20
C TRP A 47 5.02 9.55 1.24
N ASP A 48 6.11 10.33 1.35
CA ASP A 48 7.30 10.15 0.53
C ASP A 48 8.07 8.88 0.92
N VAL A 49 8.08 8.53 2.20
CA VAL A 49 8.65 7.27 2.69
C VAL A 49 7.83 6.08 2.18
N ILE A 50 6.50 6.16 2.26
CA ILE A 50 5.60 5.11 1.76
C ILE A 50 5.83 4.88 0.27
N LYS A 51 5.80 5.94 -0.55
CA LYS A 51 6.06 5.83 -2.00
C LYS A 51 7.40 5.16 -2.29
N LYS A 52 8.47 5.58 -1.60
CA LYS A 52 9.79 4.98 -1.77
C LYS A 52 9.82 3.50 -1.41
N GLN A 53 9.07 3.07 -0.40
CA GLN A 53 8.99 1.65 -0.02
C GLN A 53 8.17 0.84 -1.02
N ILE A 54 7.09 1.42 -1.56
CA ILE A 54 6.30 0.81 -2.64
C ILE A 54 7.20 0.62 -3.88
N ASP A 55 7.94 1.65 -4.29
CA ASP A 55 8.86 1.60 -5.43
C ASP A 55 9.98 0.54 -5.27
N GLN A 56 10.33 0.20 -4.03
CA GLN A 56 11.33 -0.82 -3.70
C GLN A 56 10.75 -2.23 -3.58
N SER A 57 9.43 -2.35 -3.49
CA SER A 57 8.73 -3.61 -3.28
C SER A 57 8.37 -4.28 -4.59
N ASP A 58 8.52 -5.60 -4.64
CA ASP A 58 8.11 -6.42 -5.80
C ASP A 58 6.59 -6.63 -5.85
N TYR A 59 5.94 -6.61 -4.67
CA TYR A 59 4.50 -6.78 -4.53
C TYR A 59 3.91 -5.77 -3.55
N TYR A 60 2.74 -5.23 -3.90
CA TYR A 60 1.94 -4.35 -3.05
C TYR A 60 0.65 -5.08 -2.65
N VAL A 61 0.45 -5.29 -1.35
CA VAL A 61 -0.72 -5.97 -0.78
C VAL A 61 -1.48 -4.98 0.10
N VAL A 62 -2.75 -4.74 -0.25
CA VAL A 62 -3.64 -3.87 0.52
C VAL A 62 -4.76 -4.68 1.17
N LEU A 63 -4.87 -4.56 2.49
CA LEU A 63 -5.94 -5.15 3.30
C LEU A 63 -7.09 -4.15 3.41
N ILE A 64 -8.23 -4.47 2.79
CA ILE A 64 -9.42 -3.61 2.76
C ILE A 64 -10.53 -4.25 3.61
N ALA A 65 -11.07 -3.48 4.56
CA ALA A 65 -12.26 -3.87 5.32
C ALA A 65 -13.42 -2.88 5.11
N HIS A 66 -14.62 -3.29 5.52
CA HIS A 66 -15.90 -2.61 5.22
C HIS A 66 -16.09 -1.26 5.95
N ARG A 67 -15.06 -0.72 6.60
CA ARG A 67 -15.06 0.58 7.26
C ARG A 67 -14.04 1.47 6.57
N CYS A 68 -14.52 2.43 5.78
CA CYS A 68 -13.66 3.44 5.14
C CYS A 68 -12.84 4.14 6.24
N GLY A 69 -11.53 4.23 6.01
CA GLY A 69 -10.51 4.71 6.93
C GLY A 69 -10.61 6.17 7.37
N SER A 70 -9.49 6.68 7.87
CA SER A 70 -9.28 8.09 8.18
C SER A 70 -9.71 8.97 7.00
N MET A 71 -10.60 9.91 7.28
CA MET A 71 -11.10 10.83 6.27
C MET A 71 -10.13 11.99 6.08
N ASP A 72 -9.85 12.34 4.83
CA ASP A 72 -9.26 13.63 4.46
C ASP A 72 -10.37 14.46 3.78
N GLY A 73 -11.08 15.25 4.59
CA GLY A 73 -12.27 15.96 4.14
C GLY A 73 -13.42 15.00 3.81
N SER A 74 -13.86 14.97 2.56
CA SER A 74 -14.99 14.14 2.09
C SER A 74 -14.57 12.83 1.42
N ILE A 75 -13.27 12.53 1.35
CA ILE A 75 -12.73 11.36 0.65
C ILE A 75 -11.79 10.61 1.59
N SER A 76 -11.88 9.29 1.63
CA SER A 76 -10.96 8.48 2.44
C SER A 76 -9.59 8.35 1.76
N TYR A 77 -8.51 8.19 2.53
CA TYR A 77 -7.18 7.94 1.97
C TYR A 77 -7.16 6.69 1.07
N THR A 78 -7.87 5.64 1.46
CA THR A 78 -8.04 4.41 0.67
C THR A 78 -8.71 4.66 -0.67
N GLU A 79 -9.68 5.57 -0.72
CA GLU A 79 -10.39 5.90 -1.95
C GLU A 79 -9.50 6.71 -2.90
N LYS A 80 -8.62 7.56 -2.36
CA LYS A 80 -7.56 8.20 -3.17
C LYS A 80 -6.55 7.20 -3.75
N GLU A 81 -6.16 6.19 -2.97
CA GLU A 81 -5.24 5.13 -3.42
C GLU A 81 -5.88 4.30 -4.55
N TYR A 82 -7.14 3.92 -4.38
CA TYR A 82 -7.91 3.20 -5.40
C TYR A 82 -8.08 4.02 -6.69
N ASP A 83 -8.41 5.31 -6.60
CA ASP A 83 -8.53 6.20 -7.76
C ASP A 83 -7.18 6.38 -8.48
N TYR A 84 -6.07 6.39 -7.74
CA TYR A 84 -4.74 6.51 -8.32
C TYR A 84 -4.31 5.26 -9.08
N GLU A 85 -4.55 4.07 -8.51
CA GLU A 85 -4.23 2.79 -9.18
C GLU A 85 -5.20 2.45 -10.31
N SER A 86 -6.47 2.85 -10.18
CA SER A 86 -7.51 2.55 -11.16
C SER A 86 -7.53 3.51 -12.35
N LEU A 87 -6.78 4.61 -12.33
CA LEU A 87 -6.60 5.48 -13.49
C LEU A 87 -5.83 4.73 -14.59
N PRO A 88 -6.51 4.27 -15.66
CA PRO A 88 -5.89 3.49 -16.71
C PRO A 88 -5.05 4.42 -17.57
N ILE A 89 -3.83 3.96 -17.88
CA ILE A 89 -3.20 4.07 -19.21
C ILE A 89 -3.63 5.33 -19.97
N ARG A 90 -2.92 6.43 -19.70
CA ARG A 90 -2.94 7.63 -20.55
C ARG A 90 -2.70 7.20 -22.00
N ASN A 91 -3.77 7.17 -22.77
CA ASN A 91 -3.81 6.87 -24.18
C ASN A 91 -3.29 8.11 -24.94
N ASP A 92 -2.01 8.42 -24.76
CA ASP A 92 -1.38 9.63 -25.29
C ASP A 92 -0.55 9.31 -26.55
N THR A 93 -0.85 8.21 -27.27
CA THR A 93 -0.13 7.89 -28.51
C THR A 93 -1.03 7.24 -29.57
N VAL A 94 -1.87 8.07 -30.19
CA VAL A 94 -2.27 7.93 -31.61
C VAL A 94 -2.39 9.39 -32.10
N GLY A 95 -1.39 10.03 -32.75
CA GLY A 95 -0.45 9.47 -33.71
C GLY A 95 -1.20 9.21 -35.02
N GLY A 96 -1.26 10.21 -35.89
CA GLY A 96 -2.24 10.31 -36.97
C GLY A 96 -2.28 9.17 -37.98
N VAL A 97 -3.46 9.05 -38.59
CA VAL A 97 -3.71 8.85 -40.03
C VAL A 97 -5.14 9.30 -40.33
#